data_AF-A0A539EQ57-F1
#
_entry.id   AF-A0A539EQ57-F1
#
_cell.length_a   1.000
_cell.length_b   1.000
_cell.length_c   1.000
_cell.angle_alpha   90.00
_cell.angle_beta   90.00
_cell.angle_gamma   90.00
#
_symmetry.space_group_name_H-M   'P 1'
#
loop_
_entity.id
_entity.type
_entity.pdbx_description
1 polymer ?
#
loop_
_entity_poly.entity_id
_entity_poly.type
_entity_poly.pdbx_seq_one_letter_code
_entity_poly.pdbx_strand_id
1 'polypeptide(L)'
;MSDTQHTARETLDKDHRIFERLADVLDRSRMRPPAEMRDLVAATLDVLVPALKAHEALETALMGAVTVRSPGLAESLRVAALQHDSLSSLLKDLRIILSEPGRYRVEHLASLTFLLSRNLREHLRHEEETLWASFSDGAVPVSAVPDLRRIEALLGRL
;
A
#
# COMPACT_ATOMS: atom_id res chain seq x y z
N MET A 1 -11.73 -25.60 18.38
CA MET A 1 -11.80 -24.28 17.71
C MET A 1 -10.78 -24.36 16.59
N SER A 2 -11.25 -24.42 15.34
CA SER A 2 -10.36 -24.48 14.17
C SER A 2 -9.88 -23.07 13.92
N ASP A 3 -8.62 -22.78 14.25
CA ASP A 3 -7.96 -21.57 13.76
C ASP A 3 -7.98 -21.67 12.23
N THR A 4 -8.77 -20.82 11.59
CA THR A 4 -8.85 -20.78 10.13
C THR A 4 -7.49 -20.32 9.62
N GLN A 5 -6.60 -21.27 9.30
CA GLN A 5 -5.34 -20.99 8.63
C GLN A 5 -5.67 -20.27 7.31
N HIS A 6 -5.40 -18.97 7.25
CA HIS A 6 -5.45 -18.23 6.00
C HIS A 6 -4.18 -18.55 5.23
N THR A 7 -4.33 -18.83 3.95
CA THR A 7 -3.19 -19.00 3.05
C THR A 7 -2.45 -17.67 2.88
N ALA A 8 -1.18 -17.75 2.45
CA ALA A 8 -0.39 -16.59 2.03
C ALA A 8 -1.17 -15.67 1.10
N ARG A 9 -1.78 -16.31 0.10
CA ARG A 9 -2.47 -15.67 -1.00
C ARG A 9 -3.72 -14.95 -0.52
N GLU A 10 -4.54 -15.58 0.30
CA GLU A 10 -5.73 -14.92 0.86
C GLU A 10 -5.39 -13.69 1.71
N THR A 11 -4.25 -13.74 2.41
CA THR A 11 -3.75 -12.61 3.20
C THR A 11 -3.30 -11.47 2.28
N LEU A 12 -2.50 -11.76 1.26
CA LEU A 12 -2.05 -10.77 0.27
C LEU A 12 -3.21 -10.16 -0.53
N ASP A 13 -4.16 -10.98 -0.98
CA ASP A 13 -5.37 -10.55 -1.68
C ASP A 13 -6.20 -9.57 -0.81
N LYS A 14 -6.29 -9.86 0.49
CA LYS A 14 -6.98 -8.97 1.44
C LYS A 14 -6.24 -7.64 1.57
N ASP A 15 -4.92 -7.67 1.70
CA ASP A 15 -4.10 -6.46 1.80
C ASP A 15 -4.25 -5.59 0.53
N HIS A 16 -4.22 -6.19 -0.65
CA HIS A 16 -4.41 -5.48 -1.92
C HIS A 16 -5.77 -4.80 -2.03
N ARG A 17 -6.85 -5.48 -1.63
CA ARG A 17 -8.19 -4.86 -1.59
C ARG A 17 -8.23 -3.66 -0.65
N ILE A 18 -7.48 -3.71 0.45
CA ILE A 18 -7.36 -2.58 1.37
C ILE A 18 -6.56 -1.46 0.71
N PHE A 19 -5.42 -1.77 0.10
CA PHE A 19 -4.57 -0.80 -0.59
C PHE A 19 -5.28 -0.10 -1.76
N GLU A 20 -6.08 -0.81 -2.55
CA GLU A 20 -6.94 -0.22 -3.59
C GLU A 20 -7.93 0.80 -3.00
N ARG A 21 -8.58 0.48 -1.88
CA ARG A 21 -9.47 1.43 -1.19
C ARG A 21 -8.71 2.64 -0.67
N LEU A 22 -7.51 2.46 -0.13
CA LEU A 22 -6.67 3.57 0.31
C LEU A 22 -6.22 4.44 -0.88
N ALA A 23 -5.88 3.83 -2.02
CA ALA A 23 -5.56 4.52 -3.26
C ALA A 23 -6.76 5.35 -3.78
N ASP A 24 -7.98 4.81 -3.72
CA ASP A 24 -9.21 5.56 -4.04
C ASP A 24 -9.42 6.77 -3.11
N VAL A 25 -9.10 6.63 -1.83
CA VAL A 25 -9.20 7.72 -0.85
C VAL A 25 -8.17 8.80 -1.15
N LEU A 26 -6.92 8.43 -1.41
CA LEU A 26 -5.86 9.36 -1.80
C LEU A 26 -6.23 10.11 -3.09
N ASP A 27 -6.67 9.42 -4.14
CA ASP A 27 -7.04 10.07 -5.39
C ASP A 27 -8.21 11.04 -5.20
N ARG A 28 -9.24 10.67 -4.44
CA ARG A 28 -10.40 11.56 -4.19
C ARG A 28 -10.08 12.72 -3.25
N SER A 29 -9.07 12.60 -2.39
CA SER A 29 -8.70 13.66 -1.44
C SER A 29 -8.30 14.96 -2.14
N ARG A 30 -7.74 14.88 -3.36
CA ARG A 30 -7.33 16.07 -4.13
C ARG A 30 -8.48 16.95 -4.59
N MET A 31 -9.72 16.45 -4.54
CA MET A 31 -10.93 17.20 -4.87
C MET A 31 -11.51 17.93 -3.65
N ARG A 32 -10.90 17.78 -2.47
CA ARG A 32 -11.36 18.37 -1.22
C ARG A 32 -10.75 19.75 -0.98
N PRO A 33 -11.38 20.59 -0.13
CA PRO A 33 -10.76 21.82 0.38
C PRO A 33 -9.38 21.54 1.00
N PRO A 34 -8.43 22.49 0.95
CA PRO A 34 -7.04 22.25 1.36
C PRO A 34 -6.84 21.68 2.78
N ALA A 35 -7.65 22.12 3.74
CA ALA A 35 -7.58 21.61 5.12
C ALA A 35 -8.05 20.16 5.20
N GLU A 36 -9.23 19.85 4.64
CA GLU A 36 -9.79 18.50 4.59
C GLU A 36 -8.89 17.53 3.81
N MET A 37 -8.29 17.99 2.70
CA MET A 37 -7.33 17.21 1.94
C MET A 37 -6.14 16.81 2.82
N ARG A 38 -5.54 17.75 3.55
CA ARG A 38 -4.40 17.47 4.45
C ARG A 38 -4.77 16.44 5.50
N ASP A 39 -5.91 16.60 6.16
CA ASP A 39 -6.37 15.69 7.20
C ASP A 39 -6.63 14.28 6.65
N LEU A 40 -7.28 14.19 5.48
CA LEU A 40 -7.58 12.91 4.85
C LEU A 40 -6.32 12.20 4.36
N VAL A 41 -5.38 12.92 3.75
CA VAL A 41 -4.08 12.36 3.34
C VAL A 41 -3.33 11.87 4.59
N ALA A 42 -3.20 12.70 5.63
CA ALA A 42 -2.53 12.30 6.87
C ALA A 42 -3.11 11.03 7.49
N ALA A 43 -4.44 10.98 7.65
CA ALA A 43 -5.12 9.80 8.18
C ALA A 43 -4.96 8.55 7.30
N THR A 44 -4.91 8.73 5.98
CA THR A 44 -4.68 7.62 5.04
C THR A 44 -3.26 7.10 5.15
N LEU A 45 -2.26 7.99 5.27
CA LEU A 45 -0.85 7.62 5.44
C LEU A 45 -0.58 6.93 6.78
N ASP A 46 -1.30 7.29 7.85
CA ASP A 46 -1.22 6.64 9.15
C ASP A 46 -1.58 5.15 9.10
N VAL A 47 -2.47 4.76 8.16
CA VAL A 47 -2.84 3.36 7.94
C VAL A 47 -1.96 2.71 6.87
N LEU A 48 -1.75 3.40 5.74
CA LEU A 48 -1.04 2.86 4.59
C LEU A 48 0.41 2.51 4.92
N VAL A 49 1.15 3.40 5.61
CA VAL A 49 2.58 3.19 5.87
C VAL A 49 2.87 1.92 6.68
N PRO A 50 2.27 1.70 7.86
CA PRO A 50 2.53 0.48 8.61
C PRO A 50 2.03 -0.78 7.88
N ALA A 51 0.91 -0.68 7.14
CA ALA A 51 0.37 -1.79 6.38
C ALA A 51 1.27 -2.20 5.20
N LEU A 52 1.78 -1.24 4.42
CA LEU A 52 2.70 -1.49 3.30
C LEU A 52 4.00 -2.13 3.79
N LYS A 53 4.53 -1.68 4.94
CA LYS A 53 5.73 -2.27 5.54
C LYS A 53 5.51 -3.72 6.00
N ALA A 54 4.34 -4.02 6.57
CA ALA A 54 4.00 -5.38 6.97
C ALA A 54 3.82 -6.29 5.75
N HIS A 55 3.19 -5.76 4.70
CA HIS A 55 2.99 -6.43 3.42
C HIS A 55 4.33 -6.78 2.76
N GLU A 56 5.20 -5.81 2.55
CA GLU A 56 6.54 -6.02 1.97
C GLU A 56 7.37 -7.07 2.74
N ALA A 57 7.25 -7.10 4.07
CA ALA A 57 7.94 -8.10 4.88
C ALA A 57 7.39 -9.52 4.64
N LEU A 58 6.06 -9.66 4.50
CA LEU A 58 5.42 -10.92 4.14
C LEU A 58 5.83 -11.38 2.75
N GLU A 59 5.84 -10.47 1.79
CA GLU A 59 6.27 -10.72 0.42
C GLU A 59 7.74 -11.14 0.35
N THR A 60 8.64 -10.44 1.04
CA THR A 60 10.06 -10.81 1.12
C THR A 60 10.23 -12.23 1.65
N ALA A 61 9.48 -12.60 2.70
CA ALA A 61 9.53 -13.96 3.26
C ALA A 61 9.03 -15.02 2.26
N LEU A 62 7.97 -14.72 1.50
CA LEU A 62 7.40 -15.62 0.49
C LEU A 62 8.29 -15.72 -0.75
N MET A 63 8.79 -14.60 -1.24
CA MET A 63 9.59 -14.49 -2.47
C MET A 63 10.98 -15.10 -2.29
N GLY A 64 11.56 -15.04 -1.09
CA GLY A 64 12.80 -15.76 -0.77
C GLY A 64 12.66 -17.29 -0.90
N ALA A 65 11.46 -17.84 -0.64
CA ALA A 65 11.18 -19.26 -0.85
C ALA A 65 10.93 -19.60 -2.34
N VAL A 66 10.39 -18.66 -3.12
CA VAL A 66 10.05 -18.84 -4.54
C VAL A 66 11.26 -18.70 -5.47
N THR A 67 12.19 -17.79 -5.19
CA THR A 67 13.43 -17.60 -6.00
C THR A 67 14.26 -18.86 -6.11
N VAL A 68 14.27 -19.68 -5.06
CA VAL A 68 14.97 -20.98 -5.03
C VAL A 68 14.34 -21.98 -6.02
N ARG A 69 13.05 -21.85 -6.33
CA ARG A 69 12.27 -22.81 -7.12
C ARG A 69 12.06 -22.39 -8.58
N SER A 70 12.04 -21.09 -8.87
CA SER A 70 11.72 -20.54 -10.20
C SER A 70 12.66 -19.39 -10.60
N PRO A 71 13.83 -19.68 -11.20
CA PRO A 71 14.84 -18.67 -11.55
C PRO A 71 14.36 -17.58 -12.52
N GLY A 72 13.32 -17.84 -13.31
CA GLY A 72 12.75 -16.88 -14.27
C GLY A 72 12.02 -15.69 -13.66
N LEU A 73 11.82 -15.66 -12.33
CA LEU A 73 11.10 -14.59 -11.63
C LEU A 73 12.01 -13.47 -11.10
N ALA A 74 13.33 -13.60 -11.23
CA ALA A 74 14.29 -12.66 -10.64
C ALA A 74 14.05 -11.20 -11.09
N GLU A 75 13.70 -10.99 -12.36
CA GLU A 75 13.44 -9.65 -12.89
C GLU A 75 12.13 -9.05 -12.34
N SER A 76 11.04 -9.82 -12.30
CA SER A 76 9.76 -9.35 -11.75
C SER A 76 9.87 -8.97 -10.27
N LEU A 77 10.67 -9.73 -9.51
CA LEU A 77 10.97 -9.45 -8.10
C LEU A 77 11.81 -8.19 -7.93
N ARG A 78 12.82 -8.00 -8.80
CA ARG A 78 13.62 -6.77 -8.83
C ARG A 78 12.76 -5.55 -9.13
N VAL A 79 11.79 -5.68 -10.05
CA VAL A 79 10.83 -4.61 -10.36
C VAL A 79 9.94 -4.28 -9.15
N ALA A 80 9.38 -5.28 -8.47
CA ALA A 80 8.57 -5.06 -7.27
C ALA A 80 9.35 -4.35 -6.16
N ALA A 81 10.60 -4.76 -5.90
CA ALA A 81 11.46 -4.08 -4.93
C ALA A 81 11.71 -2.60 -5.27
N LEU A 82 11.94 -2.28 -6.55
CA LEU A 82 12.09 -0.89 -6.99
C LEU A 82 10.79 -0.08 -6.84
N GLN A 83 9.63 -0.72 -7.01
CA GLN A 83 8.34 -0.09 -6.78
C GLN A 83 8.15 0.22 -5.28
N HIS A 84 8.54 -0.68 -4.37
CA HIS A 84 8.56 -0.42 -2.93
C HIS A 84 9.43 0.77 -2.55
N ASP A 85 10.64 0.86 -3.11
CA ASP A 85 11.53 2.01 -2.89
C ASP A 85 10.88 3.31 -3.35
N SER A 86 10.23 3.30 -4.52
CA SER A 86 9.51 4.46 -5.05
C SER A 86 8.34 4.89 -4.15
N LEU A 87 7.53 3.93 -3.69
CA LEU A 87 6.43 4.16 -2.77
C LEU A 87 6.95 4.73 -1.43
N SER A 88 8.00 4.14 -0.88
CA SER A 88 8.63 4.60 0.36
C SER A 88 9.15 6.03 0.26
N SER A 89 9.73 6.40 -0.89
CA SER A 89 10.17 7.78 -1.14
C SER A 89 8.99 8.76 -1.15
N LEU A 90 7.90 8.43 -1.87
CA LEU A 90 6.70 9.28 -1.92
C LEU A 90 6.04 9.45 -0.56
N LEU A 91 5.95 8.37 0.22
CA LEU A 91 5.42 8.38 1.58
C LEU A 91 6.24 9.30 2.49
N LYS A 92 7.57 9.28 2.37
CA LYS A 92 8.47 10.17 3.11
C LYS A 92 8.26 11.63 2.73
N ASP A 93 8.18 11.93 1.43
CA ASP A 93 8.00 13.30 0.95
C ASP A 93 6.65 13.87 1.39
N LEU A 94 5.58 13.08 1.31
CA LEU A 94 4.26 13.49 1.80
C LEU A 94 4.26 13.76 3.32
N ARG A 95 4.96 12.94 4.11
CA ARG A 95 5.10 13.19 5.56
C ARG A 95 5.82 14.50 5.84
N ILE A 96 6.87 14.82 5.10
CA ILE A 96 7.58 16.11 5.23
C ILE A 96 6.61 17.27 4.94
N ILE A 97 5.88 17.20 3.82
CA ILE A 97 4.92 18.25 3.44
C ILE A 97 3.80 18.44 4.48
N LEU A 98 3.31 17.34 5.06
CA LEU A 98 2.27 17.39 6.09
C LEU A 98 2.81 17.94 7.42
N SER A 99 4.08 17.68 7.75
CA SER A 99 4.71 18.16 8.99
C SER A 99 5.01 19.66 9.01
N GLU A 100 5.01 20.31 7.84
CA GLU A 100 5.31 21.73 7.69
C GLU A 100 4.17 22.50 6.99
N PRO A 101 3.03 22.73 7.67
CA PRO A 101 1.92 23.50 7.12
C PRO A 101 2.36 24.89 6.68
N GLY A 102 2.01 25.28 5.45
CA GLY A 102 2.31 26.61 4.90
C GLY A 102 3.66 26.74 4.17
N ARG A 103 4.61 25.81 4.36
CA ARG A 103 5.87 25.83 3.57
C ARG A 103 5.67 25.39 2.12
N TYR A 104 4.76 24.43 1.92
CA TYR A 104 4.48 23.84 0.62
C TYR A 104 3.08 24.22 0.14
N ARG A 105 2.96 24.54 -1.16
CA ARG A 105 1.68 24.83 -1.80
C ARG A 105 0.79 23.57 -1.84
N VAL A 106 -0.53 23.75 -1.78
CA VAL A 106 -1.49 22.63 -1.76
C VAL A 106 -1.43 21.80 -3.05
N GLU A 107 -1.12 22.41 -4.18
CA GLU A 107 -1.00 21.72 -5.47
C GLU A 107 0.17 20.73 -5.49
N HIS A 108 1.21 20.99 -4.70
CA HIS A 108 2.33 20.07 -4.56
C HIS A 108 1.92 18.82 -3.76
N LEU A 109 1.19 19.02 -2.65
CA LEU A 109 0.57 17.92 -1.90
C LEU A 109 -0.36 17.10 -2.81
N ALA A 110 -1.16 17.76 -3.64
CA ALA A 110 -2.10 17.11 -4.56
C ALA A 110 -1.39 16.26 -5.61
N SER A 111 -0.33 16.81 -6.21
CA SER A 111 0.49 16.09 -7.19
C SER A 111 1.13 14.83 -6.59
N LEU A 112 1.76 14.94 -5.42
CA LEU A 112 2.40 13.78 -4.79
C LEU A 112 1.38 12.75 -4.28
N THR A 113 0.22 13.20 -3.80
CA THR A 113 -0.87 12.31 -3.38
C THR A 113 -1.41 11.51 -4.57
N PHE A 114 -1.59 12.17 -5.72
CA PHE A 114 -1.99 11.52 -6.96
C PHE A 114 -0.94 10.50 -7.43
N LEU A 115 0.35 10.90 -7.45
CA LEU A 115 1.44 9.99 -7.81
C LEU A 115 1.52 8.77 -6.88
N LEU A 116 1.36 8.95 -5.57
CA LEU A 116 1.31 7.83 -4.62
C LEU A 116 0.16 6.88 -4.95
N SER A 117 -1.05 7.41 -5.16
CA SER A 117 -2.22 6.58 -5.48
C SER A 117 -2.02 5.77 -6.75
N ARG A 118 -1.39 6.36 -7.77
CA ARG A 118 -1.13 5.72 -9.06
C ARG A 118 -0.05 4.65 -8.94
N ASN A 119 1.08 4.98 -8.32
CA ASN A 119 2.18 4.04 -8.13
C ASN A 119 1.75 2.85 -7.28
N LEU A 120 0.90 3.07 -6.28
CA LEU A 120 0.34 1.98 -5.47
C LEU A 120 -0.43 1.01 -6.36
N ARG A 121 -1.40 1.48 -7.17
CA ARG A 121 -2.16 0.60 -8.08
C ARG A 121 -1.29 -0.10 -9.12
N GLU A 122 -0.34 0.62 -9.71
CA GLU A 122 0.57 0.04 -10.70
C GLU A 122 1.43 -1.07 -10.09
N HIS A 123 1.84 -0.89 -8.84
CA HIS A 123 2.56 -1.90 -8.07
C HIS A 123 1.66 -3.11 -7.76
N LEU A 124 0.48 -2.91 -7.16
CA LEU A 124 -0.45 -4.01 -6.86
C LEU A 124 -0.69 -4.85 -8.11
N ARG A 125 -1.08 -4.20 -9.22
CA ARG A 125 -1.34 -4.85 -10.51
C ARG A 125 -0.15 -5.66 -11.02
N HIS A 126 1.07 -5.13 -10.90
CA HIS A 126 2.28 -5.85 -11.32
C HIS A 126 2.44 -7.15 -10.53
N GLU A 127 2.22 -7.13 -9.23
CA GLU A 127 2.32 -8.30 -8.38
C GLU A 127 1.23 -9.33 -8.69
N GLU A 128 -0.01 -8.88 -8.91
CA GLU A 128 -1.12 -9.78 -9.26
C GLU A 128 -0.91 -10.47 -10.61
N GLU A 129 -0.47 -9.71 -11.62
CA GLU A 129 -0.27 -10.19 -12.98
C GLU A 129 0.98 -11.08 -13.11
N THR A 130 2.04 -10.82 -12.32
CA THR A 130 3.34 -11.47 -12.53
C THR A 130 3.80 -12.39 -11.41
N LEU A 131 3.62 -12.00 -10.15
CA LEU A 131 4.18 -12.72 -9.00
C LEU A 131 3.19 -13.75 -8.45
N TRP A 132 1.90 -13.40 -8.39
CA TRP A 132 0.88 -14.28 -7.82
C TRP A 132 0.51 -15.50 -8.65
N ALA A 133 0.73 -15.45 -9.96
CA ALA A 133 0.64 -16.63 -10.81
C ALA A 133 1.64 -17.73 -10.39
N SER A 134 2.69 -17.37 -9.65
CA SER A 134 3.79 -18.25 -9.26
C SER A 134 3.73 -18.71 -7.79
N PHE A 135 2.81 -18.20 -6.98
CA PHE A 135 2.63 -18.65 -5.60
C PHE A 135 1.87 -19.99 -5.54
N SER A 136 2.39 -20.92 -4.74
CA SER A 136 1.67 -22.14 -4.33
C SER A 136 1.01 -21.90 -2.97
N ASP A 137 -0.14 -22.52 -2.71
CA ASP A 137 -0.99 -22.34 -1.51
C ASP A 137 -0.32 -22.84 -0.21
N GLY A 138 0.76 -22.21 0.20
CA GLY A 138 1.43 -22.43 1.48
C GLY A 138 0.81 -21.59 2.60
N ALA A 139 0.90 -22.10 3.83
CA ALA A 139 0.55 -21.36 5.04
C ALA A 139 1.67 -20.38 5.43
N VAL A 140 1.31 -19.17 5.89
CA VAL A 140 2.23 -18.13 6.38
C VAL A 140 1.53 -17.24 7.41
N PRO A 141 2.28 -16.42 8.17
CA PRO A 141 1.73 -15.54 9.20
C PRO A 141 0.66 -14.58 8.68
N VAL A 142 -0.27 -14.24 9.57
CA VAL A 142 -1.38 -13.31 9.33
C VAL A 142 -0.84 -11.87 9.22
N SER A 143 -1.26 -11.14 8.18
CA SER A 143 -0.95 -9.71 8.02
C SER A 143 -1.63 -8.86 9.10
N ALA A 144 -0.88 -7.88 9.63
CA ALA A 144 -1.28 -7.01 10.72
C ALA A 144 -1.83 -5.66 10.23
N VAL A 145 -2.73 -5.66 9.24
CA VAL A 145 -3.32 -4.41 8.73
C VAL A 145 -4.23 -3.77 9.79
N PRO A 146 -4.01 -2.49 10.17
CA PRO A 146 -4.85 -1.78 11.13
C PRO A 146 -6.31 -1.63 10.71
N ASP A 147 -7.21 -1.48 11.69
CA ASP A 147 -8.65 -1.34 11.52
C ASP A 147 -9.03 -0.09 10.68
N LEU A 148 -9.62 -0.32 9.50
CA LEU A 148 -10.04 0.72 8.53
C LEU A 148 -11.11 1.68 9.06
N ARG A 149 -11.75 1.36 10.19
CA ARG A 149 -12.83 2.16 10.80
C ARG A 149 -12.48 3.63 11.01
N ARG A 150 -11.20 3.96 11.25
CA ARG A 150 -10.77 5.36 11.41
C ARG A 150 -10.87 6.16 10.12
N ILE A 151 -10.61 5.53 8.97
CA ILE A 151 -10.73 6.14 7.64
C ILE A 151 -12.21 6.24 7.25
N GLU A 152 -12.99 5.19 7.51
CA GLU A 152 -14.43 5.16 7.23
C GLU A 152 -15.19 6.26 7.98
N ALA A 153 -14.82 6.54 9.24
CA ALA A 153 -15.41 7.64 10.01
C ALA A 153 -15.13 9.04 9.43
N LEU A 154 -13.98 9.23 8.78
CA LEU A 154 -13.65 10.48 8.08
C LEU A 154 -14.39 10.59 6.74
N LEU A 155 -14.68 9.45 6.09
CA LEU A 155 -15.46 9.41 4.86
C LEU A 155 -16.98 9.57 5.08
N GLY A 156 -17.51 9.15 6.24
CA GLY A 156 -18.94 9.21 6.58
C GLY A 156 -19.39 10.44 7.38
N ARG A 157 -18.48 11.39 7.67
CA ARG A 157 -18.79 12.70 8.29
C ARG A 157 -18.88 13.86 7.27
N LEU A 158 -18.84 13.53 5.97
CA LEU A 158 -19.01 14.42 4.83
C LEU A 158 -20.24 13.99 4.01
#